data_AF-A0A1H8WFP0-F1
#
_entry.id   AF-A0A1H8WFP0-F1
#
_cell.length_a   1.000
_cell.length_b   1.000
_cell.length_c   1.000
_cell.angle_alpha   90.00
_cell.angle_beta   90.00
_cell.angle_gamma   90.00
#
_symmetry.space_group_name_H-M   'P 1'
#
loop_
_entity.id
_entity.type
_entity.pdbx_description
1 polymer ?
#
loop_
_entity_poly.entity_id
_entity_poly.type
_entity_poly.pdbx_seq_one_letter_code
_entity_poly.pdbx_strand_id
1 'polypeptide(L)' 'MKPHVMMPMEHDQAQMWQLSADRRSLRMELPGLPVAGVAEPLLVKIDFDTSVVDRMIERLLVLRAQMLPAPAKRH' A
#
# COMPACT_ATOMS: atom_id res chain seq x y z
N MET A 1 1.88 -26.38 14.12
CA MET A 1 2.54 -25.19 13.54
C MET A 1 1.83 -23.96 14.11
N LYS A 2 2.53 -23.07 14.81
CA LYS A 2 1.91 -21.84 15.36
C LYS A 2 1.64 -20.88 14.19
N PRO A 3 0.47 -20.23 14.11
CA PRO A 3 0.22 -19.23 13.08
C PRO A 3 1.26 -18.12 13.24
N HIS A 4 1.98 -17.83 12.15
CA HIS A 4 2.81 -16.64 12.07
C HIS A 4 1.83 -15.46 12.14
N VAL A 5 1.67 -14.89 13.33
CA VAL A 5 0.99 -13.61 13.50
C VAL A 5 1.85 -12.63 12.71
N MET A 6 1.41 -12.25 11.51
CA MET A 6 1.98 -11.10 10.82
C MET A 6 1.74 -9.91 11.73
N MET A 7 2.78 -9.50 12.46
CA MET A 7 2.73 -8.25 13.19
C MET A 7 2.45 -7.15 12.16
N PRO A 8 1.49 -6.25 12.40
CA PRO A 8 1.29 -5.09 11.55
C PRO A 8 2.64 -4.38 11.44
N MET A 9 3.10 -4.19 10.22
CA MET A 9 4.27 -3.37 9.97
C MET A 9 3.89 -1.94 10.37
N GLU A 10 4.25 -1.54 11.60
CA GLU A 10 4.13 -0.16 12.07
C GLU A 10 5.15 0.68 11.30
N HIS A 11 4.75 1.12 10.12
CA HIS A 11 5.51 2.05 9.31
C HIS A 11 4.69 3.30 9.11
N ASP A 12 5.36 4.45 9.19
CA ASP A 12 4.76 5.71 8.79
C ASP A 12 4.46 5.62 7.29
N GLN A 13 3.19 5.31 6.99
CA GLN A 13 2.73 5.16 5.62
C GLN A 13 3.00 6.41 4.80
N ALA A 14 3.02 7.60 5.42
CA ALA A 14 3.32 8.84 4.71
C ALA A 14 4.80 8.93 4.28
N GLN A 15 5.72 8.31 5.03
CA GLN A 15 7.15 8.35 4.74
C GLN A 15 7.56 7.36 3.63
N MET A 16 6.70 6.37 3.32
CA MET A 16 6.93 5.37 2.27
C MET A 16 6.70 5.91 0.86
N TRP A 17 6.06 7.07 0.72
CA TRP A 17 5.69 7.64 -0.58
C TRP A 17 6.39 8.96 -0.84
N GLN A 18 6.95 9.11 -2.03
CA GLN A 18 7.62 10.33 -2.47
C GLN A 18 7.08 10.76 -3.82
N LEU A 19 6.57 11.99 -3.92
CA LEU A 19 6.18 12.59 -5.19
C LEU A 19 7.41 13.18 -5.89
N SER A 20 7.55 12.94 -7.19
CA SER A 20 8.58 13.58 -8.00
C SER A 20 8.40 15.10 -8.05
N ALA A 21 9.49 15.83 -8.28
CA ALA A 21 9.45 17.30 -8.37
C ALA A 21 8.51 17.81 -9.48
N ASP A 22 8.42 17.07 -10.59
CA ASP A 22 7.53 17.37 -11.72
C ASP A 22 6.09 16.86 -11.54
N ARG A 23 5.81 16.17 -10.41
CA ARG A 23 4.50 15.63 -10.03
C ARG A 23 3.90 14.64 -11.02
N ARG A 24 4.72 14.01 -11.85
CA ARG A 24 4.29 12.98 -12.81
C ARG A 24 4.50 11.57 -12.32
N SER A 25 5.34 11.39 -11.30
CA SER A 25 5.65 10.07 -10.77
C SER A 25 5.64 10.06 -9.25
N LEU A 26 5.32 8.90 -8.71
CA LEU A 26 5.25 8.65 -7.29
C LEU A 26 6.06 7.39 -6.99
N ARG A 27 7.04 7.51 -6.09
CA ARG A 27 7.87 6.40 -5.65
C ARG A 27 7.32 5.84 -4.35
N MET A 28 7.07 4.54 -4.32
CA MET A 28 6.91 3.76 -3.10
C MET A 28 8.25 3.15 -2.73
N GLU A 29 8.69 3.37 -1.51
CA GLU A 29 9.84 2.67 -0.93
C GLU A 29 9.36 1.85 0.26
N LEU A 30 9.49 0.53 0.14
CA LEU A 30 9.21 -0.38 1.24
C LEU A 30 10.42 -0.40 2.17
N PRO A 31 10.20 -0.45 3.50
CA PRO A 31 11.29 -0.74 4.42
C PRO A 31 11.87 -2.13 4.12
N GLY A 32 13.13 -2.33 4.48
CA GLY A 32 13.86 -3.57 4.17
C GLY A 32 13.05 -4.81 4.54
N LEU A 33 12.66 -5.59 3.53
CA LEU A 33 11.81 -6.75 3.70
C LEU A 33 12.66 -7.98 4.05
N PRO A 34 12.46 -8.61 5.21
CA PRO A 34 13.14 -9.86 5.52
C PRO A 34 12.59 -10.97 4.62
N VAL A 35 13.46 -11.63 3.87
CA VAL A 35 13.10 -12.78 3.02
C VAL A 35 13.88 -14.00 3.48
N ALA A 36 13.16 -15.10 3.71
CA ALA A 36 13.75 -16.35 4.17
C ALA A 36 14.85 -16.83 3.20
N GLY A 37 16.04 -17.10 3.73
CA GLY A 37 17.19 -17.53 2.93
C GLY A 37 18.01 -16.40 2.31
N VAL A 38 17.65 -15.13 2.55
CA VAL A 38 18.45 -13.96 2.17
C VAL A 38 19.09 -13.37 3.42
N ALA A 39 20.41 -13.14 3.37
CA ALA A 39 21.17 -12.65 4.52
C ALA A 39 20.85 -11.18 4.86
N GLU A 40 20.53 -10.37 3.86
CA GLU A 40 20.21 -8.95 4.00
C GLU A 40 18.74 -8.67 3.62
N PRO A 41 18.07 -7.70 4.27
CA PRO A 41 16.72 -7.31 3.91
C PRO A 41 16.65 -6.78 2.47
N LEU A 42 15.63 -7.20 1.71
CA LEU A 42 15.43 -6.70 0.35
C LEU A 42 14.85 -5.30 0.37
N LEU A 43 15.49 -4.40 -0.37
CA LEU A 43 14.97 -3.06 -0.62
C LEU A 43 14.10 -3.08 -1.87
N VAL A 44 12.82 -2.73 -1.73
CA VAL A 44 11.87 -2.65 -2.85
C VAL A 44 11.47 -1.21 -3.08
N LYS A 45 11.72 -0.73 -4.29
CA LYS A 45 11.31 0.59 -4.76
C LYS A 45 10.47 0.43 -6.00
N ILE A 46 9.30 1.05 -6.02
CA ILE A 46 8.36 0.98 -7.14
C ILE A 46 7.99 2.40 -7.54
N ASP A 47 8.20 2.72 -8.81
CA ASP A 47 7.81 3.98 -9.40
C ASP A 47 6.49 3.82 -10.14
N PHE A 48 5.54 4.70 -9.84
CA PHE A 48 4.25 4.76 -10.48
C PHE A 48 4.12 6.08 -11.25
N ASP A 49 3.51 6.03 -12.42
CA ASP A 49 2.96 7.23 -13.05
C ASP A 49 1.71 7.67 -12.25
N THR A 50 1.53 8.98 -12.07
CA THR A 50 0.39 9.49 -11.29
C THR A 50 -0.95 9.10 -11.87
N SER A 51 -1.07 8.93 -13.20
CA SER A 51 -2.30 8.44 -13.83
C SER A 51 -2.64 7.00 -13.47
N VAL A 52 -1.63 6.17 -13.15
CA VAL A 52 -1.84 4.81 -12.65
C VAL A 52 -2.31 4.85 -11.20
N VAL A 53 -1.73 5.74 -10.39
CA VAL A 53 -2.14 5.94 -9.00
C VAL A 53 -3.60 6.37 -8.91
N ASP A 54 -4.04 7.30 -9.76
CA ASP A 54 -5.44 7.74 -9.80
C ASP A 54 -6.40 6.56 -10.07
N ARG A 55 -6.09 5.72 -11.06
CA ARG A 55 -6.87 4.51 -11.36
C ARG A 55 -6.87 3.50 -10.22
N MET A 56 -5.74 3.38 -9.51
CA MET A 56 -5.67 2.52 -8.32
C MET A 56 -6.58 3.06 -7.21
N ILE A 57 -6.58 4.37 -6.96
CA ILE A 57 -7.46 5.01 -5.98
C ILE A 57 -8.93 4.77 -6.36
N GLU A 58 -9.31 4.99 -7.62
CA GLU A 58 -10.67 4.72 -8.10
C GLU A 58 -11.09 3.27 -7.82
N ARG A 59 -10.22 2.30 -8.15
CA ARG A 59 -10.50 0.89 -7.92
C ARG A 59 -10.64 0.58 -6.42
N LEU A 60 -9.75 1.13 -5.59
CA LEU A 60 -9.78 0.93 -4.14
C LEU A 60 -11.02 1.57 -3.50
N LEU A 61 -11.49 2.70 -4.01
CA LEU A 61 -12.76 3.32 -3.56
C LEU A 61 -13.97 2.42 -3.85
N VAL A 62 -14.02 1.80 -5.04
CA VAL A 62 -15.07 0.83 -5.38
C VAL A 62 -15.05 -0.36 -4.43
N LEU A 63 -13.87 -0.93 -4.16
CA LEU A 63 -13.74 -2.05 -3.22
C LEU A 63 -14.11 -1.64 -1.80
N ARG A 64 -13.72 -0.43 -1.36
CA ARG A 64 -14.10 0.10 -0.05
C ARG A 64 -15.61 0.19 0.11
N ALA A 65 -16.34 0.61 -0.92
CA ALA A 65 -17.80 0.65 -0.89
C ALA A 65 -18.43 -0.73 -0.69
N GLN A 66 -17.81 -1.79 -1.21
CA GLN A 66 -18.27 -3.19 -1.02
C GLN A 66 -17.97 -3.73 0.39
N MET A 67 -16.96 -3.18 1.05
CA MET A 67 -16.60 -3.56 2.43
C MET A 67 -17.50 -2.91 3.47
N LEU A 68 -18.20 -1.83 3.12
CA LEU A 68 -19.11 -1.16 4.04
C LEU A 68 -20.43 -1.94 4.12
N PRO A 69 -21.00 -2.10 5.33
CA PRO A 69 -22.31 -2.72 5.46
C PRO A 69 -23.36 -1.91 4.68
N ALA A 70 -24.33 -2.60 4.09
CA ALA A 70 -25.40 -1.96 3.34
C ALA A 70 -26.05 -0.86 4.21
N PRO A 71 -26.33 0.32 3.64
CA PRO A 71 -26.92 1.42 4.40
C PRO A 71 -28.21 0.93 5.07
N ALA A 72 -28.33 1.14 6.38
CA ALA A 72 -29.51 0.77 7.13
C ALA A 72 -30.74 1.39 6.46
N LYS A 73 -31.71 0.55 6.07
CA LYS A 73 -33.00 1.02 5.53
C LYS A 73 -33.63 1.92 6.59
N ARG A 74 -33.68 3.23 6.31
CA ARG A 74 -34.50 4.16 7.08
C ARG A 74 -35.94 3.85 6.72
N HIS A 75 -36.69 3.27 7.66
CA HIS A 75 -38.13 3.11 7.61
C HIS A 75 -38.83 4.42 7.91
#